data_AF-A3JWR1-F1
#
_entry.id   AF-A3JWR1-F1
#
_cell.length_a   1.000
_cell.length_b   1.000
_cell.length_c   1.000
_cell.angle_alpha   90.00
_cell.angle_beta   90.00
_cell.angle_gamma   90.00
#
_symmetry.space_group_name_H-M   'P 1'
#
loop_
_entity.id
_entity.type
_entity.pdbx_description
1 polymer ?
#
loop_
_entity_poly.entity_id
_entity_poly.type
_entity_poly.pdbx_seq_one_letter_code
_entity_poly.pdbx_strand_id
1 'polypeptide(L)'
;MDSSNLSNDIQDVVQNDRAHVWHHLSQHKPYETSDPRIIVEGKGMRVWDQTGKEHLDAVSGGVWTVNVGYGRESIADAVRDQ
;
A
#
# COMPACT_ATOMS: atom_id res chain seq x y z
N MET A 1 -4.26 12.53 -7.21
CA MET A 1 -5.25 11.63 -6.62
C MET A 1 -6.36 12.47 -6.05
N ASP A 2 -7.60 12.05 -6.25
CA ASP A 2 -8.71 12.59 -5.49
C ASP A 2 -8.82 11.79 -4.18
N SER A 3 -8.11 12.25 -3.15
CA SER A 3 -8.08 11.62 -1.81
C SER A 3 -9.47 11.54 -1.15
N SER A 4 -10.49 12.18 -1.74
CA SER A 4 -11.87 12.18 -1.26
C SER A 4 -12.62 10.84 -1.43
N ASN A 5 -12.00 9.83 -2.06
CA ASN A 5 -12.63 8.53 -2.34
C ASN A 5 -12.16 7.37 -1.44
N LEU A 6 -11.37 7.61 -0.39
CA LEU A 6 -11.03 6.55 0.57
C LEU A 6 -12.17 6.38 1.56
N SER A 7 -12.70 5.16 1.68
CA SER A 7 -13.82 4.85 2.58
C SER A 7 -13.45 4.82 4.07
N ASN A 8 -12.16 4.72 4.38
CA ASN A 8 -11.65 4.63 5.76
C ASN A 8 -10.91 5.91 6.15
N ASP A 9 -11.01 6.32 7.42
CA ASP A 9 -10.17 7.37 7.97
C ASP A 9 -8.72 6.87 8.08
N ILE A 10 -7.81 7.56 7.38
CA ILE A 10 -6.40 7.19 7.32
C ILE A 10 -5.72 7.27 8.69
N GLN A 11 -6.13 8.22 9.55
CA GLN A 11 -5.55 8.32 10.89
C GLN A 11 -5.92 7.10 11.72
N ASP A 12 -7.16 6.65 11.66
CA ASP A 12 -7.60 5.44 12.36
C ASP A 12 -6.89 4.19 11.83
N VAL A 13 -6.66 4.07 10.52
CA VAL A 13 -5.88 2.96 9.95
C VAL A 13 -4.43 2.98 10.47
N VAL A 14 -3.78 4.15 10.51
CA VAL A 14 -2.41 4.30 11.03
C VAL A 14 -2.34 3.90 12.51
N GLN A 15 -3.30 4.33 13.33
CA GLN A 15 -3.32 3.97 14.75
C GLN A 15 -3.55 2.47 14.95
N ASN A 16 -4.47 1.88 14.17
CA ASN A 16 -4.73 0.45 14.23
C ASN A 16 -3.53 -0.38 13.78
N ASP A 17 -2.79 0.06 12.76
CA ASP A 17 -1.56 -0.61 12.31
C ASP A 17 -0.52 -0.65 13.45
N ARG A 18 -0.23 0.51 14.05
CA ARG A 18 0.70 0.63 15.18
C ARG A 18 0.32 -0.25 16.36
N ALA A 19 -0.96 -0.29 16.70
CA ALA A 19 -1.44 -0.98 17.89
C ALA A 19 -1.52 -2.50 17.71
N HIS A 20 -1.72 -2.99 16.48
CA HIS A 20 -2.15 -4.38 16.27
C HIS A 20 -1.35 -5.17 15.23
N VAL A 21 -0.50 -4.53 14.40
CA VAL A 21 0.19 -5.21 13.29
C VAL A 21 1.67 -5.43 13.61
N TRP A 22 2.06 -6.71 13.68
CA TRP A 22 3.47 -7.10 13.71
C TRP A 22 4.01 -7.27 12.29
N HIS A 23 4.54 -6.19 11.72
CA HIS A 23 5.20 -6.18 10.41
C HIS A 23 6.38 -7.16 10.27
N HIS A 24 6.41 -7.84 9.13
CA HIS A 24 7.53 -8.69 8.73
C HIS A 24 8.79 -7.85 8.48
N LEU A 25 9.95 -8.37 8.90
CA LEU A 25 11.29 -7.80 8.64
C LEU A 25 11.41 -6.28 8.92
N SER A 26 10.66 -5.78 9.89
CA SER A 26 10.59 -4.37 10.24
C SER A 26 11.01 -4.16 11.68
N GLN A 27 11.66 -3.03 11.95
CA GLN A 27 11.94 -2.58 13.31
C GLN A 27 10.79 -1.65 13.74
N HIS A 28 10.03 -2.04 14.77
CA HIS A 28 8.81 -1.34 15.17
C HIS A 28 9.05 -0.15 16.10
N LYS A 29 10.21 -0.05 16.77
CA LYS A 29 10.48 1.05 17.70
C LYS A 29 10.28 2.45 17.08
N PRO A 30 10.72 2.74 15.84
CA PRO A 30 10.42 4.01 15.16
C PRO A 30 8.93 4.33 14.99
N TYR A 31 8.05 3.32 14.95
CA TYR A 31 6.62 3.56 14.76
C TYR A 31 5.95 4.24 15.96
N GLU A 32 6.60 4.29 17.12
CA GLU A 32 6.13 5.09 18.26
C GLU A 32 6.15 6.61 17.94
N THR A 33 6.99 7.04 17.00
CA THR A 33 7.19 8.47 16.67
C THR A 33 6.98 8.81 15.20
N SER A 34 6.88 7.82 14.32
CA SER A 34 6.73 8.00 12.88
C SER A 34 5.65 7.09 12.34
N ASP A 35 4.84 7.56 11.40
CA ASP A 35 3.73 6.77 10.88
C ASP A 35 4.26 5.63 9.99
N PRO A 36 3.73 4.40 10.12
CA PRO A 36 3.93 3.36 9.11
C PRO A 36 3.43 3.86 7.74
N ARG A 37 4.12 3.47 6.66
CA ARG A 37 3.70 3.81 5.31
C ARG A 37 2.58 2.86 4.87
N ILE A 38 1.44 3.43 4.48
CA ILE A 38 0.30 2.70 3.96
C ILE A 38 0.24 2.98 2.45
N ILE A 39 0.42 1.95 1.63
CA ILE A 39 0.23 2.07 0.18
C ILE A 39 -1.27 1.90 -0.13
N VAL A 40 -1.86 2.89 -0.80
CA VAL A 40 -3.31 2.95 -1.06
C VAL A 40 -3.69 2.67 -2.51
N GLU A 41 -2.75 2.80 -3.45
CA GLU A 41 -2.98 2.48 -4.87
C GLU A 41 -1.68 2.05 -5.54
N GLY A 42 -1.79 1.22 -6.59
CA GLY A 42 -0.72 0.95 -7.53
C GLY A 42 -1.22 0.92 -8.98
N LYS A 43 -0.42 1.50 -9.89
CA LYS A 43 -0.70 1.54 -11.33
C LYS A 43 0.59 1.43 -12.13
N GLY A 44 0.70 0.40 -12.97
CA GLY A 44 1.92 0.14 -13.74
C GLY A 44 3.11 -0.11 -12.80
N MET A 45 4.14 0.73 -12.86
CA MET A 45 5.32 0.65 -11.99
C MET A 45 5.28 1.60 -10.79
N ARG A 46 4.13 2.24 -10.53
CA ARG A 46 4.02 3.29 -9.51
C ARG A 46 3.04 2.89 -8.42
N VAL A 47 3.32 3.36 -7.21
CA VAL A 47 2.45 3.22 -6.05
C VAL A 47 2.29 4.56 -5.34
N TRP A 48 1.17 4.77 -4.65
CA TRP A 48 0.90 5.97 -3.88
C TRP A 48 0.68 5.61 -2.42
N ASP A 49 1.28 6.40 -1.54
CA ASP A 49 1.05 6.26 -0.11
C ASP A 49 -0.14 7.08 0.38
N GLN A 50 -0.49 6.93 1.66
CA GLN A 50 -1.63 7.57 2.27
C GLN A 50 -1.56 9.10 2.30
N THR A 51 -0.38 9.70 2.08
CA THR A 51 -0.20 11.15 1.98
C THR A 51 -0.43 11.66 0.56
N GLY A 52 -0.73 10.76 -0.38
CA GLY A 52 -0.85 11.03 -1.81
C GLY A 52 0.49 11.11 -2.53
N LYS A 53 1.60 10.78 -1.85
CA LYS A 53 2.93 10.80 -2.46
C LYS A 53 3.10 9.59 -3.39
N GLU A 54 3.47 9.88 -4.61
CA GLU A 54 3.81 8.89 -5.64
C GLU A 54 5.24 8.37 -5.44
N HIS A 55 5.42 7.06 -5.64
CA HIS A 55 6.70 6.38 -5.62
C HIS A 55 6.84 5.52 -6.88
N LEU A 56 8.06 5.49 -7.44
CA LEU A 56 8.44 4.46 -8.40
C LEU A 56 8.76 3.18 -7.62
N ASP A 57 8.05 2.09 -7.91
CA ASP A 57 8.44 0.78 -7.43
C ASP A 57 9.45 0.14 -8.38
N ALA A 58 10.72 0.24 -8.00
CA ALA A 58 11.85 -0.34 -8.74
C ALA A 58 12.21 -1.77 -8.27
N VAL A 59 11.40 -2.38 -7.40
CA VAL A 59 11.66 -3.70 -6.79
C VAL A 59 10.52 -4.70 -6.99
N SER A 60 9.52 -4.34 -7.79
CA SER A 60 8.44 -5.23 -8.25
C SER A 60 7.66 -5.86 -7.07
N GLY A 61 6.95 -5.06 -6.30
CA GLY A 61 6.18 -5.51 -5.14
C GLY A 61 6.87 -5.30 -3.80
N GLY A 62 8.04 -4.66 -3.77
CA GLY A 62 8.94 -4.74 -2.61
C GLY A 62 9.69 -6.08 -2.51
N VAL A 63 9.13 -7.15 -3.09
CA VAL A 63 9.61 -8.54 -2.96
C VAL A 63 9.62 -9.30 -4.29
N TRP A 64 9.93 -8.64 -5.42
CA TRP A 64 10.25 -9.27 -6.73
C TRP A 64 9.14 -10.12 -7.38
N THR A 65 7.87 -9.82 -7.14
CA THR A 65 6.73 -10.64 -7.59
C THR A 65 5.76 -9.92 -8.53
N VAL A 66 5.71 -8.59 -8.53
CA VAL A 66 4.75 -7.82 -9.33
C VAL A 66 5.30 -7.57 -10.75
N ASN A 67 5.59 -8.66 -11.47
CA ASN A 67 6.35 -8.62 -12.73
C ASN A 67 5.60 -7.91 -13.88
N VAL A 68 4.27 -7.97 -13.87
CA VAL A 68 3.42 -7.32 -14.88
C VAL A 68 2.96 -5.92 -14.46
N GLY A 69 3.44 -5.41 -13.33
CA GLY A 69 3.01 -4.13 -12.75
C GLY A 69 1.64 -4.19 -12.07
N TYR A 70 1.32 -3.13 -11.34
CA TYR A 70 0.09 -2.98 -10.55
C TYR A 70 -1.11 -2.55 -11.40
N GLY A 71 -2.32 -2.80 -10.88
CA GLY A 71 -3.57 -2.30 -11.46
C GLY A 71 -4.01 -3.03 -12.74
N ARG A 72 -3.75 -4.34 -12.84
CA ARG A 72 -4.18 -5.16 -13.98
C ARG A 72 -5.61 -5.63 -13.80
N GLU A 73 -6.56 -4.82 -14.28
CA GLU A 73 -8.00 -5.14 -14.26
C GLU A 73 -8.29 -6.50 -14.89
N SER A 74 -7.64 -6.85 -16.00
CA SER A 74 -7.80 -8.17 -16.64
C SER A 74 -7.44 -9.35 -15.73
N ILE A 75 -6.50 -9.19 -14.80
CA ILE A 75 -6.15 -10.23 -13.81
C ILE A 75 -7.20 -10.26 -12.69
N ALA A 76 -7.62 -9.09 -12.21
CA ALA A 76 -8.67 -8.99 -11.19
C ALA A 76 -9.99 -9.59 -11.69
N ASP A 77 -10.36 -9.31 -12.95
CA ASP A 77 -11.53 -9.87 -13.63
C ASP A 77 -11.44 -11.40 -13.71
N ALA A 78 -10.29 -11.93 -14.16
CA ALA A 78 -10.08 -13.39 -14.22
C ALA A 78 -10.18 -14.06 -12.85
N VAL A 79 -9.75 -13.40 -11.77
CA VAL A 79 -9.89 -13.92 -10.39
C VAL A 79 -11.35 -13.85 -9.92
N ARG A 80 -12.08 -12.77 -10.24
CA ARG A 80 -13.48 -12.60 -9.87
C ARG A 80 -14.38 -13.63 -10.57
N ASP A 81 -14.12 -13.91 -11.83
CA ASP A 81 -15.00 -14.71 -12.70
C ASP A 81 -14.73 -16.23 -12.60
N GLN A 82 -13.78 -16.65 -11.74
CA GLN A 82 -13.40 -18.05 -11.49
C GLN A 82 -14.16 -18.66 -10.30
#